data_AF-A0A7H4P3P5-F1
#
_entry.id   AF-A0A7H4P3P5-F1
#
_cell.length_a   1.000
_cell.length_b   1.000
_cell.length_c   1.000
_cell.angle_alpha   90.00
_cell.angle_beta   90.00
_cell.angle_gamma   90.00
#
_symmetry.space_group_name_H-M   'P 1'
#
loop_
_entity.id
_entity.type
_entity.pdbx_description
1 polymer ?
#
loop_
_entity_poly.entity_id
_entity_poly.type
_entity_poly.pdbx_seq_one_letter_code
_entity_poly.pdbx_strand_id
1 'polypeptide(L)' 'MTTTLELARQLLGFNTINPPGSEADCMRYFADWLNANGFAVRCRHSARVAAI' A
#
# COMPACT_ATOMS: atom_id res chain seq x y z
N MET A 1 6.08 -1.50 18.22
CA MET A 1 4.86 -0.71 17.93
C MET A 1 5.25 0.36 16.93
N THR A 2 4.77 0.26 15.69
CA THR A 2 5.04 1.28 14.66
C THR A 2 4.21 2.51 14.94
N THR A 3 4.83 3.68 15.05
CA THR A 3 4.13 4.95 15.23
C THR A 3 3.46 5.39 13.92
N THR A 4 2.46 6.28 13.99
CA THR A 4 1.81 6.85 12.79
C THR A 4 2.81 7.53 11.86
N LEU A 5 3.85 8.18 12.41
CA LEU A 5 4.91 8.82 11.63
C LEU A 5 5.76 7.79 10.88
N GLU A 6 6.14 6.69 11.52
CA GLU A 6 6.90 5.61 10.89
C GLU A 6 6.10 4.93 9.77
N LEU A 7 4.82 4.67 10.01
CA LEU A 7 3.92 4.13 8.98
C LEU A 7 3.83 5.08 7.78
N ALA A 8 3.60 6.37 8.02
CA ALA A 8 3.50 7.37 6.95
C ALA A 8 4.80 7.45 6.13
N ARG A 9 5.97 7.45 6.78
CA ARG A 9 7.27 7.46 6.10
C ARG A 9 7.46 6.22 5.23
N GLN A 10 7.06 5.05 5.71
CA GLN A 10 7.19 3.81 4.95
C GLN A 10 6.28 3.83 3.71
N LEU A 11 5.03 4.28 3.85
CA LEU A 11 4.08 4.40 2.74
C LEU A 11 4.56 5.38 1.66
N LEU A 12 5.09 6.55 2.09
CA LEU A 12 5.68 7.54 1.18
C LEU A 12 6.96 7.07 0.48
N GLY A 13 7.62 6.03 0.99
CA GLY A 13 8.82 5.44 0.40
C GLY A 13 8.53 4.52 -0.81
N PHE A 14 7.28 4.11 -1.02
CA PHE A 14 6.93 3.31 -2.19
C PHE A 14 6.79 4.21 -3.43
N ASN A 15 7.41 3.79 -4.54
CA ASN A 15 7.15 4.42 -5.83
C ASN A 15 5.75 4.00 -6.32
N THR A 16 4.72 4.80 -6.07
CA THR A 16 3.34 4.51 -6.53
C THR A 16 2.91 5.38 -7.71
N ILE A 17 3.86 5.99 -8.43
CA ILE A 17 3.57 6.79 -9.63
C ILE A 17 3.30 5.85 -10.82
N ASN A 18 2.19 6.05 -11.52
CA ASN A 18 1.82 5.26 -12.69
C ASN A 18 2.30 5.93 -14.00
N PRO A 19 2.90 5.22 -15.00
CA PRO A 19 3.63 3.94 -14.97
C PRO A 19 5.15 4.03 -15.30
N PRO A 20 5.97 3.04 -14.88
CA PRO A 20 5.60 1.85 -14.10
C PRO A 20 6.00 1.99 -12.62
N GLY A 21 5.01 2.14 -11.73
CA GLY A 21 5.20 2.16 -10.28
C GLY A 21 4.97 0.80 -9.61
N SER A 22 5.37 0.68 -8.35
CA SER A 22 5.24 -0.48 -7.45
C SER A 22 4.03 -0.38 -6.51
N GLU A 23 2.89 0.09 -7.01
CA GLU A 23 1.66 0.29 -6.21
C GLU A 23 1.21 -1.00 -5.51
N ALA A 24 1.36 -2.15 -6.16
CA ALA A 24 0.99 -3.45 -5.60
C ALA A 24 1.77 -3.80 -4.32
N ASP A 25 3.04 -3.43 -4.23
CA ASP A 25 3.88 -3.72 -3.06
C ASP A 25 3.53 -2.79 -1.88
N CYS A 26 3.21 -1.53 -2.16
CA CYS A 26 2.70 -0.59 -1.16
C CYS A 26 1.39 -1.11 -0.54
N MET A 27 0.45 -1.53 -1.39
CA MET A 27 -0.84 -2.05 -0.95
C MET A 27 -0.73 -3.33 -0.13
N ARG A 28 0.21 -4.22 -0.47
CA ARG A 28 0.46 -5.44 0.31
C ARG A 28 1.03 -5.13 1.68
N TYR A 29 2.06 -4.27 1.76
CA TYR A 29 2.62 -3.84 3.03
C TYR A 29 1.54 -3.23 3.96
N PHE A 30 0.70 -2.36 3.41
CA PHE A 30 -0.33 -1.70 4.21
C PHE A 30 -1.43 -2.66 4.69
N ALA A 31 -1.82 -3.62 3.86
CA ALA A 31 -2.78 -4.65 4.25
C ALA A 31 -2.25 -5.52 5.39
N ASP A 32 -0.97 -5.92 5.36
CA ASP A 32 -0.35 -6.70 6.43
C ASP A 32 -0.29 -5.90 7.74
N TRP A 33 0.06 -4.61 7.66
CA TRP A 33 0.05 -3.73 8.82
C TRP A 33 -1.35 -3.62 9.44
N LEU A 34 -2.39 -3.44 8.63
CA LEU A 34 -3.77 -3.36 9.10
C LEU A 34 -4.26 -4.70 9.70
N ASN A 35 -3.93 -5.83 9.07
CA ASN A 35 -4.24 -7.15 9.63
C ASN A 35 -3.58 -7.36 11.00
N ALA A 36 -2.32 -6.94 11.16
CA ALA A 36 -1.61 -6.99 12.44
C ALA A 36 -2.24 -6.11 13.53
N ASN A 37 -3.01 -5.09 13.14
CA ASN A 37 -3.75 -4.20 14.05
C ASN A 37 -5.22 -4.64 14.26
N GLY A 38 -5.61 -5.83 13.80
CA GLY A 38 -6.93 -6.41 14.05
C GLY A 38 -8.01 -6.07 13.02
N PHE A 39 -7.65 -5.45 11.90
CA PHE A 39 -8.58 -5.20 10.79
C PHE A 39 -8.65 -6.41 9.86
N ALA A 40 -9.84 -6.76 9.39
CA ALA A 40 -9.99 -7.74 8.31
C ALA A 40 -9.83 -7.06 6.95
N VAL A 41 -8.68 -7.23 6.30
CA VAL A 41 -8.38 -6.57 5.02
C VAL A 41 -8.52 -7.51 3.84
N ARG A 42 -9.08 -6.99 2.73
CA ARG A 42 -9.11 -7.66 1.42
C ARG A 42 -8.55 -6.72 0.36
N CYS A 43 -7.41 -7.06 -0.23
CA CYS A 43 -6.91 -6.36 -1.41
C CYS A 43 -7.74 -6.75 -2.64
N ARG A 44 -8.29 -5.75 -3.34
CA ARG A 44 -8.81 -5.95 -4.70
C ARG A 44 -7.80 -5.38 -5.68
N HIS A 45 -7.40 -6.21 -6.63
CA HIS A 45 -6.67 -5.73 -7.79
C HIS A 45 -7.66 -4.99 -8.71
N SER A 46 -7.46 -3.69 -8.93
CA SER A 46 -8.21 -2.93 -9.93
C SER A 46 -7.32 -2.79 -11.17
N ALA A 47 -7.68 -3.49 -12.25
CA ALA A 47 -6.94 -3.45 -13.52
C ALA A 47 -7.15 -2.12 -14.31
N ARG A 48 -7.53 -1.03 -13.65
CA ARG A 48 -7.92 0.23 -14.28
C ARG A 48 -6.88 1.34 -14.09
N VAL A 49 -5.63 1.12 -14.49
CA VAL A 49 -4.75 2.27 -14.84
C VAL A 49 -3.79 1.94 -15.99
N ALA A 50 -4.32 1.42 -17.09
CA ALA A 50 -3.63 1.44 -18.39
C ALA A 50 -4.49 2.24 -19.36
N ALA A 51 -4.33 3.57 -19.37
CA ALA A 51 -4.62 4.51 -20.46
C ALA A 51 -4.88 5.92 -19.89
N ILE A 52 -3.83 6.72 -19.81
CA ILE A 52 -3.84 8.09 -20.32
C ILE A 52 -2.61 8.21 -21.21
#